data_AF-A0A2N2BX54-F1
#
_entry.id   AF-A0A2N2BX54-F1
#
_cell.length_a   1.000
_cell.length_b   1.000
_cell.length_c   1.000
_cell.angle_alpha   90.00
_cell.angle_beta   90.00
_cell.angle_gamma   90.00
#
_symmetry.space_group_name_H-M   'P 1'
#
loop_
_entity.id
_entity.type
_entity.pdbx_description
1 polymer ?
#
loop_
_entity_poly.entity_id
_entity_poly.type
_entity_poly.pdbx_seq_one_letter_code
_entity_poly.pdbx_strand_id
1 'polypeptide(L)'
;MKKKHKRSNIIVRFAFGIIFIFLIVSVVNMQYELRDLKDRRVALEEQVQDVEDKIQEINIRLNTPLTSEYIARVAKEKLGYRNPNEIIFYNDIAD
;
A
#
# COMPACT_ATOMS: atom_id res chain seq x y z
N MET A 1 29.68 35.60 57.07
CA MET A 1 28.83 35.75 55.86
C MET A 1 28.91 34.50 54.97
N LYS A 2 27.99 33.53 55.10
CA LYS A 2 27.91 32.38 54.17
C LYS A 2 26.45 31.93 53.99
N LYS A 3 25.71 32.52 53.03
CA LYS A 3 24.36 32.07 52.62
C LYS A 3 24.15 32.12 51.08
N LYS A 4 25.22 32.06 50.26
CA LYS A 4 25.10 32.12 48.79
C LYS A 4 24.96 30.76 48.07
N HIS A 5 25.29 29.63 48.70
CA HIS A 5 25.23 28.32 48.02
C HIS A 5 23.80 27.79 47.76
N LYS A 6 22.80 28.22 48.54
CA LYS A 6 21.43 27.68 48.43
C LYS A 6 20.68 28.16 47.18
N ARG A 7 20.98 29.37 46.67
CA ARG A 7 20.35 29.93 45.46
C ARG A 7 20.92 29.33 44.16
N SER A 8 22.20 28.99 44.13
CA SER A 8 22.84 28.35 42.97
C SER A 8 22.19 26.99 42.64
N ASN A 9 21.94 26.17 43.67
CA ASN A 9 21.31 24.87 43.50
C ASN A 9 19.87 24.95 42.96
N ILE A 10 19.15 26.05 43.23
CA ILE A 10 17.78 26.25 42.74
C ILE A 10 17.80 26.61 41.25
N ILE A 11 18.71 27.48 40.81
CA ILE A 11 18.84 27.89 39.41
C ILE A 11 19.28 26.70 38.54
N VAL A 12 20.27 25.94 39.00
CA VAL A 12 20.75 24.75 38.29
C VAL A 12 19.63 23.71 38.17
N ARG A 13 18.88 23.47 39.25
CA ARG A 13 17.74 22.54 39.24
C ARG A 13 16.61 23.00 38.32
N PHE A 14 16.38 24.30 38.21
CA PHE A 14 15.43 24.86 37.23
C PHE A 14 15.91 24.67 35.79
N ALA A 15 17.19 24.94 35.52
CA ALA A 15 17.79 24.73 34.19
C ALA A 15 17.68 23.26 33.75
N PHE A 16 17.99 22.32 34.64
CA PHE A 16 17.79 20.89 34.39
C PHE A 16 16.32 20.54 34.16
N GLY A 17 15.38 21.15 34.89
CA GLY A 17 13.95 20.97 34.67
C GLY A 17 13.51 21.41 33.27
N ILE A 18 14.00 22.55 32.79
CA ILE A 18 13.68 23.05 31.45
C ILE A 18 14.27 22.12 30.37
N ILE A 19 15.52 21.69 30.53
CA ILE A 19 16.17 20.73 29.62
C ILE A 19 15.38 19.41 29.60
N PHE A 20 14.93 18.95 30.76
CA PHE A 20 14.15 17.70 30.85
C PHE A 20 12.80 17.81 30.13
N ILE A 21 12.09 18.93 30.29
CA ILE A 21 10.85 19.19 29.55
C ILE A 21 11.11 19.24 28.05
N PHE A 22 12.18 19.91 27.62
CA PHE A 22 12.57 19.96 26.20
C PHE A 22 12.86 18.57 25.63
N LEU A 23 13.57 17.72 26.37
CA LEU A 23 13.83 16.34 25.97
C LEU A 23 12.55 15.53 25.84
N ILE A 24 11.61 15.66 26.78
CA ILE A 24 10.30 14.98 26.70
C ILE A 24 9.56 15.39 25.43
N VAL A 25 9.46 16.70 25.16
CA VAL A 25 8.78 17.23 23.96
C VAL A 25 9.47 16.72 22.69
N SER A 26 10.80 16.71 22.66
CA SER A 26 11.57 16.20 21.53
C SER A 26 11.30 14.71 21.27
N VAL A 27 11.30 13.89 22.32
CA VAL A 27 10.99 12.46 22.22
C VAL A 27 9.57 12.24 21.70
N VAL A 28 8.60 13.00 22.19
CA VAL A 28 7.20 12.90 21.73
C VAL A 28 7.09 13.26 20.24
N ASN A 29 7.71 14.35 19.80
CA ASN A 29 7.72 14.74 18.39
C ASN A 29 8.38 13.68 17.51
N MET A 30 9.52 13.14 17.94
CA MET A 30 10.22 12.07 17.24
C MET A 30 9.36 10.80 17.13
N GLN A 31 8.59 10.46 18.17
CA GLN A 31 7.67 9.32 18.12
C GLN A 31 6.51 9.54 17.15
N TYR A 32 6.00 10.76 17.01
CA TYR A 32 5.00 11.08 15.99
C TYR A 32 5.56 10.97 14.58
N GLU A 33 6.76 11.53 14.35
CA GLU A 33 7.43 11.46 13.05
C GLU A 33 7.75 10.02 12.66
N LEU A 34 8.21 9.20 13.61
CA LEU A 34 8.45 7.78 13.38
C LEU A 34 7.18 7.01 13.01
N ARG A 35 6.04 7.35 13.62
CA ARG A 35 4.75 6.73 13.29
C ARG A 35 4.30 7.12 11.89
N ASP A 36 4.31 8.41 11.55
CA ASP A 36 3.97 8.88 10.21
C ASP A 36 4.87 8.26 9.15
N LEU A 37 6.19 8.18 9.41
CA LEU A 37 7.13 7.57 8.50
C LEU A 37 6.86 6.06 8.32
N LYS A 38 6.48 5.36 9.39
CA LYS A 38 6.10 3.95 9.32
C LYS A 38 4.80 3.73 8.54
N ASP A 39 3.80 4.57 8.77
CA ASP A 39 2.52 4.48 8.07
C ASP A 39 2.70 4.75 6.57
N ARG A 40 3.51 5.76 6.21
CA ARG A 40 3.89 6.03 4.81
C ARG A 40 4.66 4.89 4.18
N ARG A 41 5.57 4.24 4.92
CA ARG A 41 6.30 3.06 4.43
C ARG A 41 5.35 1.93 4.10
N VAL A 42 4.43 1.61 5.00
CA VAL A 42 3.43 0.54 4.79
C VAL A 42 2.54 0.86 3.58
N ALA A 43 2.05 2.09 3.46
CA ALA A 43 1.22 2.50 2.33
C ALA A 43 1.96 2.47 0.99
N LEU A 44 3.25 2.79 0.97
CA LEU A 44 4.08 2.68 -0.23
C LEU A 44 4.37 1.21 -0.59
N GLU A 45 4.61 0.37 0.41
CA GLU A 45 4.87 -1.05 0.22
C GLU A 45 3.63 -1.77 -0.32
N GLU A 46 2.44 -1.45 0.18
CA GLU A 46 1.16 -1.93 -0.36
C GLU A 46 0.95 -1.50 -1.82
N GLN A 47 1.30 -0.27 -2.18
CA GLN A 47 1.23 0.21 -3.56
C GLN A 47 2.20 -0.53 -4.48
N VAL A 48 3.42 -0.82 -4.00
CA VAL A 48 4.40 -1.60 -4.76
C VAL A 48 3.88 -3.01 -4.98
N GLN A 49 3.32 -3.64 -3.95
CA GLN A 49 2.76 -4.98 -4.04
C GLN A 49 1.59 -5.05 -5.03
N ASP A 50 0.64 -4.11 -4.98
CA ASP A 50 -0.48 -4.05 -5.93
C ASP A 50 0.00 -3.91 -7.39
N VAL A 51 1.04 -3.11 -7.63
CA VAL A 51 1.63 -2.97 -8.96
C VAL A 51 2.35 -4.26 -9.38
N GLU A 52 3.06 -4.92 -8.48
CA GLU A 52 3.76 -6.18 -8.75
C GLU A 52 2.76 -7.30 -9.09
N ASP A 53 1.66 -7.41 -8.34
CA ASP A 53 0.58 -8.36 -8.60
C ASP A 53 -0.06 -8.12 -9.97
N LYS A 54 -0.30 -6.85 -10.34
CA LYS A 54 -0.79 -6.48 -11.69
C LYS A 54 0.20 -6.85 -12.78
N ILE A 55 1.49 -6.62 -12.56
CA ILE A 55 2.54 -7.01 -13.50
C ILE A 55 2.56 -8.53 -13.67
N GLN A 56 2.46 -9.30 -12.59
CA GLN A 56 2.40 -10.75 -12.65
C GLN A 56 1.16 -11.22 -13.42
N GLU A 57 -0.02 -10.65 -13.14
CA GLU A 57 -1.24 -10.98 -13.86
C GLU A 57 -1.12 -10.73 -15.36
N ILE A 58 -0.61 -9.56 -15.75
CA ILE A 58 -0.40 -9.20 -17.16
C ILE A 58 0.61 -10.16 -17.80
N ASN A 59 1.69 -10.49 -17.11
CA ASN A 59 2.68 -11.46 -17.61
C ASN A 59 2.08 -12.85 -17.78
N ILE A 60 1.22 -13.31 -16.87
CA ILE A 60 0.51 -14.59 -17.02
C ILE A 60 -0.39 -14.53 -18.26
N ARG A 61 -1.13 -13.44 -18.47
CA ARG A 61 -1.98 -13.26 -19.66
C ARG A 61 -1.16 -13.23 -20.96
N LEU A 62 -0.01 -12.58 -20.97
CA LEU A 62 0.88 -12.50 -22.13
C LEU A 62 1.56 -13.84 -22.45
N ASN A 63 1.99 -14.55 -21.41
CA ASN A 63 2.69 -15.84 -21.56
C ASN A 63 1.72 -17.02 -21.72
N THR A 64 0.41 -16.81 -21.51
CA THR A 64 -0.61 -17.80 -21.85
C THR A 64 -0.53 -18.01 -23.36
N PRO A 65 -0.21 -19.22 -23.84
CA PRO A 65 -0.05 -19.47 -25.25
C PRO A 65 -1.34 -19.12 -25.98
N LEU A 66 -1.22 -18.30 -27.03
CA LEU A 66 -2.32 -17.92 -27.90
C LEU A 66 -2.72 -19.13 -28.76
N THR A 67 -3.38 -20.11 -28.15
CA THR A 67 -3.84 -21.30 -28.85
C THR A 67 -4.98 -20.93 -29.79
N SER A 68 -5.11 -21.66 -30.89
CA SER A 68 -6.21 -21.51 -31.84
C SER A 68 -7.58 -21.65 -31.16
N GLU A 69 -7.67 -22.53 -30.16
CA GLU A 69 -8.86 -22.72 -29.32
C GLU A 69 -9.17 -21.46 -28.49
N TYR A 70 -8.16 -20.85 -27.86
CA TYR A 70 -8.33 -19.61 -27.11
C TYR A 70 -8.84 -18.48 -28.01
N ILE A 71 -8.25 -18.32 -29.20
CA ILE A 71 -8.67 -17.32 -30.19
C ILE A 71 -10.10 -17.58 -30.66
N ALA A 72 -10.44 -18.83 -31.00
CA ALA A 72 -11.78 -19.21 -31.43
C ALA A 72 -12.84 -18.94 -30.36
N ARG A 73 -12.53 -19.22 -29.08
CA ARG A 73 -13.40 -18.92 -27.94
C ARG A 73 -13.62 -17.42 -27.77
N VAL A 74 -12.56 -16.61 -27.75
CA VAL A 74 -12.68 -15.15 -27.61
C VAL A 74 -13.43 -14.54 -28.79
N ALA A 75 -13.20 -15.03 -30.01
CA ALA A 75 -13.92 -14.64 -31.21
C ALA A 75 -15.43 -14.95 -31.12
N LYS A 76 -15.80 -16.13 -30.61
CA LYS A 76 -17.21 -16.48 -30.35
C LYS A 76 -17.86 -15.59 -29.29
N GLU A 77 -17.19 -15.43 -28.15
CA GLU A 77 -17.75 -14.72 -26.98
C GLU A 77 -17.79 -13.20 -27.14
N LYS A 78 -16.75 -12.59 -27.72
CA LYS A 78 -16.61 -11.13 -27.83
C LYS A 78 -17.07 -10.58 -29.18
N LEU A 79 -16.87 -11.32 -30.26
CA LEU A 79 -17.15 -10.86 -31.63
C LEU A 79 -18.38 -11.56 -32.25
N GLY A 80 -18.98 -12.53 -31.55
CA GLY A 80 -20.11 -13.30 -32.06
C GLY A 80 -19.76 -14.13 -33.30
N TYR A 81 -18.47 -14.34 -33.58
CA TYR A 81 -18.04 -15.15 -34.71
C TYR A 81 -18.46 -16.60 -34.51
N ARG A 82 -18.73 -17.29 -35.61
CA ARG A 82 -19.15 -18.69 -35.61
C ARG A 82 -18.24 -19.47 -36.52
N ASN A 83 -18.05 -20.76 -36.24
CA ASN A 83 -17.29 -21.58 -37.16
C ASN A 83 -18.10 -21.71 -38.47
N PRO A 84 -17.45 -21.74 -39.65
CA PRO A 84 -18.15 -21.84 -40.94
C PRO A 84 -19.12 -23.02 -41.06
N ASN A 85 -18.89 -24.08 -40.27
CA ASN A 85 -19.67 -25.33 -40.29
C ASN A 85 -20.57 -25.49 -39.05
N GLU A 86 -20.79 -24.46 -38.24
CA GLU A 86 -21.56 -24.53 -37.00
C GLU A 86 -23.04 -24.21 -37.27
N ILE A 87 -23.92 -25.20 -37.05
CA ILE A 87 -25.37 -25.07 -37.20
C ILE A 87 -25.97 -24.68 -35.85
N ILE A 88 -26.75 -23.61 -35.83
CA ILE A 88 -27.32 -23.05 -34.60
C ILE A 88 -28.77 -23.50 -34.49
N PHE A 89 -29.09 -24.16 -33.39
CA PHE A 89 -30.45 -24.55 -33.05
C PHE A 89 -31.03 -23.50 -32.10
N TYR A 90 -32.09 -22.81 -32.55
CA TYR A 90 -32.92 -21.98 -31.68
C TYR A 90 -34.03 -22.86 -31.15
N ASN A 91 -34.10 -22.99 -29.83
CA ASN A 91 -35.17 -23.73 -29.18
C ASN A 91 -36.17 -22.72 -28.61
N ASP A 92 -37.25 -22.45 -29.34
CA ASP A 92 -38.34 -21.55 -28.94
C ASP A 92 -39.30 -22.22 -27.95
N ILE A 93 -38.80 -23.07 -27.05
CA ILE A 93 -39.62 -23.57 -25.94
C ILE A 93 -39.68 -22.41 -24.94
N ALA A 94 -40.77 -21.65 -25.01
CA ALA A 94 -41.16 -20.72 -23.95
C ALA A 94 -41.35 -21.52 -22.65
N ASP A 95 -40.62 -21.13 -21.61
CA ASP A 95 -40.90 -21.54 -20.22
C ASP A 95 -42.29 -21.03 -19.78
#